data_AF-A0A3M1M002-F1
#
_entry.id   AF-A0A3M1M002-F1
#
_cell.length_a   1.000
_cell.length_b   1.000
_cell.length_c   1.000
_cell.angle_alpha   90.00
_cell.angle_beta   90.00
_cell.angle_gamma   90.00
#
_symmetry.space_group_name_H-M   'P 1'
#
loop_
_entity.id
_entity.type
_entity.pdbx_description
1 polymer ?
#
loop_
_entity_poly.entity_id
_entity_poly.type
_entity_poly.pdbx_seq_one_letter_code
_entity_poly.pdbx_strand_id
1 'polypeptide(L)'
;ELGIEPVGTVPLELADGSIKELPYGFCLFDFGGERIVGNVVIGPPGSEPIVGTHVLQDFRVVVDLERHTVSRRRAMRAKYAMGGER
;
A
#
# COMPACT_ATOMS: atom_id res chain seq x y z
N GLU A 1 -14.68 -13.07 3.80
CA GLU A 1 -13.38 -12.94 3.11
C GLU A 1 -13.50 -11.89 2.01
N LEU A 2 -12.44 -11.11 1.80
CA LEU A 2 -12.36 -10.20 0.65
C LEU A 2 -12.09 -11.08 -0.58
N GLY A 3 -13.03 -11.17 -1.52
CA GLY A 3 -12.92 -11.99 -2.73
C GLY A 3 -11.93 -11.43 -3.75
N ILE A 4 -10.68 -11.21 -3.32
CA ILE A 4 -9.60 -10.68 -4.13
C ILE A 4 -9.06 -11.82 -4.99
N GLU A 5 -9.27 -11.73 -6.29
CA GLU A 5 -8.71 -12.69 -7.24
C GLU A 5 -7.20 -12.47 -7.40
N PRO A 6 -6.37 -13.51 -7.20
CA PRO A 6 -4.94 -13.42 -7.46
C PRO A 6 -4.65 -13.14 -8.94
N VAL A 7 -3.76 -12.19 -9.22
CA VAL A 7 -3.31 -11.83 -10.58
C VAL A 7 -1.85 -12.21 -10.84
N GLY A 8 -1.14 -12.66 -9.81
CA GLY A 8 0.26 -13.09 -9.89
C GLY A 8 0.85 -13.35 -8.50
N THR A 9 2.17 -13.49 -8.44
CA THR A 9 2.93 -13.57 -7.18
C THR A 9 3.92 -12.43 -7.05
N VAL A 10 4.34 -12.17 -5.81
CA VAL A 10 5.39 -11.21 -5.49
C VAL A 10 6.29 -11.80 -4.39
N PRO A 11 7.62 -11.65 -4.48
CA PRO A 11 8.51 -11.99 -3.37
C PRO A 11 8.28 -11.02 -2.21
N LEU A 12 7.96 -11.56 -1.04
CA LEU A 12 7.83 -10.81 0.21
C LEU A 12 8.87 -11.30 1.22
N GLU A 13 9.68 -10.38 1.71
CA GLU A 13 10.55 -10.63 2.85
C GLU A 13 9.74 -10.53 4.16
N LEU A 14 9.80 -11.58 4.97
CA LEU A 14 9.11 -11.67 6.25
C LEU A 14 9.98 -11.14 7.39
N ALA A 15 9.37 -10.95 8.56
CA ALA A 15 10.08 -10.44 9.75
C ALA A 15 11.23 -11.34 10.22
N ASP A 16 11.23 -12.63 9.85
CA ASP A 16 12.32 -13.57 10.13
C ASP A 16 13.44 -13.55 9.06
N GLY A 17 13.36 -12.64 8.08
CA GLY A 17 14.29 -12.51 6.97
C GLY A 17 14.10 -13.54 5.84
N SER A 18 13.11 -14.44 5.94
CA SER A 18 12.80 -15.36 4.85
C SER A 18 12.06 -14.65 3.72
N ILE A 19 12.34 -15.04 2.48
CA ILE A 19 11.62 -14.55 1.29
C ILE A 19 10.61 -15.61 0.85
N LYS A 20 9.34 -15.21 0.68
CA LYS A 20 8.29 -16.08 0.15
C LYS A 20 7.59 -15.44 -1.04
N GLU A 21 7.38 -16.22 -2.09
CA GLU A 21 6.46 -15.87 -3.17
C GLU A 21 5.03 -15.98 -2.65
N LEU A 22 4.31 -14.86 -2.63
CA LEU A 22 2.92 -14.80 -2.16
C LEU A 22 2.00 -14.28 -3.28
N PRO A 23 0.77 -14.81 -3.37
CA PRO A 23 -0.20 -14.30 -4.33
C PRO A 23 -0.55 -12.85 -4.01
N TYR A 24 -0.77 -12.05 -5.04
CA TYR A 24 -1.32 -10.70 -4.88
C TYR A 24 -2.48 -10.47 -5.84
N GLY A 25 -3.37 -9.55 -5.47
CA GLY A 25 -4.46 -9.08 -6.30
C GLY A 25 -4.69 -7.59 -6.13
N PHE A 26 -5.69 -7.06 -6.82
CA PHE A 26 -6.06 -5.64 -6.71
C PHE A 26 -7.37 -5.49 -5.94
N CYS A 27 -7.47 -4.43 -5.16
CA CYS A 27 -8.74 -4.06 -4.54
C CYS A 27 -8.93 -2.54 -4.48
N LEU A 28 -10.18 -2.15 -4.21
CA LEU A 28 -10.53 -0.78 -3.90
C LEU A 28 -10.37 -0.54 -2.40
N PHE A 29 -9.70 0.56 -2.06
CA PHE A 29 -9.61 1.04 -0.69
C PHE A 29 -10.45 2.30 -0.55
N ASP A 30 -11.17 2.41 0.55
CA ASP A 30 -11.93 3.60 0.92
C ASP A 30 -11.41 4.16 2.24
N PHE A 31 -11.04 5.44 2.24
CA PHE A 31 -10.63 6.13 3.46
C PHE A 31 -10.91 7.62 3.39
N GLY A 32 -11.65 8.13 4.39
CA GLY A 32 -11.96 9.55 4.51
C GLY A 32 -12.61 10.14 3.26
N GLY A 33 -13.57 9.43 2.67
CA GLY A 33 -14.36 9.86 1.50
C GLY A 33 -13.63 9.78 0.16
N GLU A 34 -12.40 9.26 0.11
CA GLU A 34 -11.65 9.03 -1.11
C GLU A 34 -11.55 7.54 -1.38
N ARG A 35 -11.49 7.18 -2.66
CA ARG A 35 -11.30 5.83 -3.14
C ARG A 35 -10.06 5.73 -4.02
N ILE A 36 -9.25 4.70 -3.78
CA ILE A 36 -8.07 4.38 -4.60
C ILE A 36 -8.10 2.90 -5.00
N VAL A 37 -7.30 2.54 -6.00
CA VAL A 37 -6.98 1.15 -6.34
C VAL A 37 -5.58 0.85 -5.83
N GLY A 38 -5.39 -0.28 -5.17
CA GLY A 38 -4.06 -0.72 -4.73
C GLY A 38 -3.91 -2.24 -4.82
N ASN A 39 -2.69 -2.70 -4.58
CA ASN A 39 -2.35 -4.11 -4.48
C ASN A 39 -2.53 -4.64 -3.05
N VAL A 40 -2.97 -5.90 -2.94
CA VAL A 40 -3.06 -6.66 -1.69
C VAL A 40 -2.25 -7.94 -1.87
N VAL A 41 -1.26 -8.14 -1.01
CA VAL A 41 -0.58 -9.43 -0.88
C VAL A 41 -1.44 -10.32 0.02
N ILE A 42 -1.77 -11.50 -0.47
CA ILE A 42 -2.66 -12.45 0.21
C ILE A 42 -1.78 -13.38 1.04
N GLY A 43 -1.76 -13.14 2.34
CA GLY A 43 -1.04 -13.96 3.31
C GLY A 43 -1.76 -15.28 3.65
N PRO A 44 -1.10 -16.16 4.43
CA PRO A 44 -1.73 -17.36 4.96
C PRO A 44 -3.01 -17.08 5.76
N PRO A 45 -3.89 -18.08 5.93
CA PRO A 45 -5.06 -17.95 6.79
C PRO A 45 -4.68 -17.51 8.21
N GLY A 46 -5.41 -16.54 8.75
CA GLY A 46 -5.18 -15.99 10.09
C GLY A 46 -4.12 -14.88 10.15
N SER A 47 -3.50 -14.49 9.03
CA SER A 47 -2.65 -13.30 9.00
C SER A 47 -3.44 -12.03 9.36
N GLU A 48 -2.85 -11.20 10.22
CA GLU A 48 -3.40 -9.88 10.53
C GLU A 48 -3.32 -8.96 9.31
N PRO A 49 -4.43 -8.33 8.88
CA PRO A 49 -4.40 -7.38 7.78
C PRO A 49 -3.63 -6.12 8.17
N ILE A 50 -2.59 -5.80 7.40
CA ILE A 50 -1.81 -4.57 7.56
C ILE A 50 -1.87 -3.71 6.30
N VAL A 51 -1.82 -2.39 6.48
CA VAL A 51 -1.79 -1.43 5.37
C VAL A 51 -0.35 -1.01 5.13
N GLY A 52 0.13 -1.26 3.91
CA GLY A 52 1.47 -0.86 3.49
C GLY A 52 1.59 0.64 3.19
N THR A 53 2.85 1.09 3.08
CA THR A 53 3.19 2.50 2.82
C THR A 53 2.63 3.04 1.50
N HIS A 54 2.50 2.22 0.45
CA HIS A 54 1.93 2.62 -0.83
C HIS A 54 0.49 3.14 -0.68
N VAL A 55 -0.38 2.36 -0.04
CA VAL A 55 -1.78 2.74 0.21
C VAL A 55 -1.86 3.97 1.11
N LEU A 56 -1.03 4.06 2.15
CA LEU A 56 -0.97 5.23 3.03
C LEU A 56 -0.56 6.50 2.25
N GLN A 57 0.39 6.38 1.34
CA GLN A 57 0.86 7.47 0.51
C GLN A 57 -0.23 7.97 -0.44
N ASP A 58 -0.99 7.06 -1.06
CA ASP A 58 -2.09 7.41 -1.97
C ASP A 58 -3.19 8.20 -1.24
N PHE A 59 -3.52 7.83 0.00
CA PHE A 59 -4.41 8.61 0.88
C PHE A 59 -3.78 9.85 1.50
N ARG A 60 -2.48 10.08 1.26
CA ARG A 60 -1.68 11.18 1.78
C ARG A 60 -1.64 11.21 3.31
N VAL A 61 -1.63 10.02 3.90
CA VAL A 61 -1.44 9.82 5.34
C VAL A 61 0.01 10.11 5.69
N VAL A 62 0.21 10.88 6.75
CA VAL A 62 1.51 11.20 7.32
C VAL A 62 1.53 10.63 8.73
N VAL A 63 2.47 9.71 8.97
CA VAL A 63 2.73 9.11 10.27
C VAL A 63 3.96 9.79 10.86
N ASP A 64 3.79 10.45 12.01
CA ASP A 64 4.87 11.00 12.82
C ASP A 64 5.10 10.07 14.00
N LEU A 65 6.21 9.31 13.94
CA LEU A 65 6.56 8.31 14.94
C LEU A 65 7.08 8.93 16.24
N GLU A 66 7.75 10.08 16.17
CA GLU A 66 8.27 10.75 17.37
C GLU A 66 7.12 11.32 18.21
N ARG A 67 6.12 11.90 17.54
CA ARG A 67 4.95 12.50 18.20
C ARG A 67 3.79 11.53 18.35
N HIS A 68 3.89 10.33 17.81
CA HIS A 68 2.81 9.34 17.75
C HIS A 68 1.51 9.94 17.18
N THR A 69 1.62 10.71 16.10
CA THR A 69 0.45 11.32 15.44
C THR A 69 0.27 10.83 14.01
N VAL A 70 -0.98 10.81 13.57
CA VAL A 70 -1.35 10.53 12.18
C VAL A 70 -2.13 11.73 11.65
N SER A 71 -1.73 12.25 10.50
CA SER A 71 -2.39 13.38 9.84
C SER A 71 -2.58 13.12 8.34
N ARG A 72 -3.35 13.95 7.64
CA ARG A 72 -3.63 13.81 6.21
C ARG A 72 -3.36 15.10 5.46
N ARG A 73 -2.64 15.04 4.34
CA ARG A 73 -2.40 16.21 3.48
C ARG A 73 -3.57 16.42 2.52
N ARG A 74 -3.82 17.69 2.15
CA ARG A 74 -4.88 18.07 1.21
C ARG A 74 -4.63 17.62 -0.23
N ALA A 75 -3.38 17.59 -0.67
CA ALA A 75 -3.03 17.31 -2.06
C ALA A 75 -1.74 16.49 -2.18
N MET A 76 -1.64 15.68 -3.23
CA MET A 76 -0.39 15.04 -3.64
C MET A 76 0.52 16.05 -4.33
N ARG A 77 1.84 15.88 -4.19
CA ARG A 77 2.80 16.60 -5.04
C ARG A 77 2.82 15.94 -6.41
N ALA A 78 2.75 16.75 -7.47
CA ALA A 78 2.98 16.25 -8.81
C ALA A 78 4.40 15.68 -8.92
N LYS A 79 4.54 14.51 -9.56
CA LYS A 79 5.84 14.08 -10.05
C LYS A 79 6.19 15.00 -11.22
N TYR A 80 7.32 15.67 -11.15
CA TYR A 80 7.84 16.37 -12.32
C TYR A 80 8.13 15.33 -13.40
N ALA A 81 7.56 15.50 -14.59
CA ALA A 81 8.16 14.87 -15.76
C ALA A 81 9.56 15.46 -15.87
N MET A 82 10.60 14.63 -15.82
CA MET A 82 11.93 15.09 -16.20
C MET A 82 11.80 15.56 -17.64
N GLY A 83 11.78 16.88 -17.83
CA GLY A 83 11.85 17.49 -19.15
C GLY A 83 13.15 17.03 -19.77
N GLY A 84 13.06 16.23 -20.83
CA GLY A 84 14.15 16.10 -21.77
C GLY A 84 14.33 17.47 -22.43
N GLU A 85 15.32 18.21 -21.97
CA GLU A 85 15.97 19.25 -22.76
C GLU A 85 17.40 18.79 -23.07
N ARG A 86 17.59 18.54 -24.38
CA ARG A 86 18.79 18.38 -25.21
C ARG A 86 20.15 18.28 -24.53
#